data_AF-A0A951Z654-F1
#
_entry.id   AF-A0A951Z654-F1
#
_cell.length_a   1.000
_cell.length_b   1.000
_cell.length_c   1.000
_cell.angle_alpha   90.00
_cell.angle_beta   90.00
_cell.angle_gamma   90.00
#
_symmetry.space_group_name_H-M   'P 1'
#
loop_
_entity.id
_entity.type
_entity.pdbx_description
1 polymer ?
#
loop_
_entity_poly.entity_id
_entity_poly.type
_entity_poly.pdbx_seq_one_letter_code
_entity_poly.pdbx_strand_id
1 'polypeptide(L)'
;MGGTHSREEFESERSRLGSGTTGSERFGAGLATTSPLAAAMPHRAYRRVEPENKIVLALTVLVIGVIHYYIFINFHPIMLAMSEWSKLVLSWLNIGAVGQSYGYDNYMWVRLYPLVYDIHEPDTLGYLIWTIGGVLLIVVFALLRMIAAPVRLTILTILLLLTFGSLYMLIVSLAGGGLGFDGFEISKLYVRAVLLTWAFMPIGFAILSLLIPFNPIERIVLVFLPIIYDFPFSVVRYAVMVWITNWLGGVPAAPFFLLFGSAITFLFYVCLFSLMMNRVAKRVGGGPNREARWRW
;
A
#
# COMPACT_ATOMS: atom_id res chain seq x y z
N MET A 1 4.88 64.52 -16.50
CA MET A 1 3.46 64.09 -16.45
C MET A 1 3.49 62.58 -16.51
N GLY A 2 3.14 61.78 -15.52
CA GLY A 2 2.36 61.86 -14.29
C GLY A 2 2.11 60.38 -13.91
N GLY A 3 1.70 59.96 -12.74
CA GLY A 3 1.55 60.55 -11.42
C GLY A 3 1.59 59.33 -10.50
N THR A 4 2.28 59.44 -9.38
CA THR A 4 2.31 58.41 -8.34
C THR A 4 0.93 58.32 -7.70
N HIS A 5 0.15 57.31 -8.07
CA HIS A 5 -1.07 56.95 -7.33
C HIS A 5 -0.65 56.45 -5.95
N SER A 6 -0.93 57.26 -4.94
CA SER A 6 -0.58 57.00 -3.55
C SER A 6 -1.50 55.92 -2.98
N ARG A 7 -0.91 55.11 -2.11
CA ARG A 7 -1.50 54.01 -1.32
C ARG A 7 -2.77 54.40 -0.54
N GLU A 8 -3.06 55.69 -0.42
CA GLU A 8 -4.22 56.25 0.27
C GLU A 8 -5.54 56.05 -0.52
N GLU A 9 -5.49 56.00 -1.86
CA GLU A 9 -6.69 55.80 -2.68
C GLU A 9 -7.26 54.37 -2.52
N PHE A 10 -6.36 53.38 -2.39
CA PHE A 10 -6.69 51.97 -2.20
C PHE A 10 -7.28 51.68 -0.81
N GLU A 11 -6.90 52.46 0.21
CA GLU A 11 -7.46 52.34 1.56
C GLU A 11 -8.82 53.04 1.67
N SER A 12 -9.08 54.09 0.86
CA SER A 12 -10.40 54.74 0.78
C SER A 12 -11.46 53.87 0.09
N GLU A 13 -11.08 53.07 -0.92
CA GLU A 13 -11.99 52.10 -1.55
C GLU A 13 -12.37 50.97 -0.59
N ARG A 14 -11.43 50.56 0.27
CA ARG A 14 -11.65 49.49 1.24
C ARG A 14 -12.55 49.92 2.39
N SER A 15 -12.52 51.19 2.78
CA SER A 15 -13.41 51.74 3.82
C SER A 15 -14.84 51.94 3.30
N ARG A 16 -15.03 52.23 2.00
CA ARG A 16 -16.36 52.34 1.38
C ARG A 16 -17.08 51.00 1.20
N LEU A 17 -16.35 49.90 1.08
CA LEU A 17 -16.91 48.53 1.04
C LEU A 17 -17.28 47.98 2.43
N GLY A 18 -16.97 48.72 3.51
CA GLY A 18 -17.08 48.27 4.90
C GLY A 18 -18.21 48.91 5.72
N SER A 19 -19.15 49.65 5.14
CA SER A 19 -20.28 50.21 5.91
C SER A 19 -21.62 49.98 5.21
N GLY A 20 -22.44 49.09 5.77
CA GLY A 20 -23.81 48.91 5.32
C GLY A 20 -24.45 47.61 5.79
N THR A 21 -24.60 47.42 7.10
CA THR A 21 -25.63 46.49 7.61
C THR A 21 -26.99 47.17 7.53
N THR A 22 -27.94 46.57 6.78
CA THR A 22 -29.35 46.27 7.10
C THR A 22 -30.25 46.34 5.86
N GLY A 23 -31.10 45.32 5.65
CA GLY A 23 -32.43 45.52 5.04
C GLY A 23 -32.71 44.85 3.69
N SER A 24 -33.59 43.84 3.76
CA SER A 24 -34.60 43.40 2.79
C SER A 24 -34.23 43.07 1.34
N GLU A 25 -34.37 41.77 1.04
CA GLU A 25 -35.04 41.18 -0.12
C GLU A 25 -35.50 42.05 -1.30
N ARG A 26 -35.16 41.51 -2.49
CA ARG A 26 -35.83 41.62 -3.82
C ARG A 26 -35.64 42.93 -4.58
N PHE A 27 -34.83 42.88 -5.63
CA PHE A 27 -35.26 42.82 -7.04
C PHE A 27 -34.03 43.01 -7.93
N GLY A 28 -33.84 42.13 -8.93
CA GLY A 28 -32.80 42.31 -9.94
C GLY A 28 -32.19 41.01 -10.43
N ALA A 29 -33.00 40.17 -11.05
CA ALA A 29 -32.51 39.15 -11.96
C ALA A 29 -31.76 39.85 -13.12
N GLY A 30 -30.53 39.41 -13.40
CA GLY A 30 -29.79 39.83 -14.58
C GLY A 30 -28.31 39.98 -14.28
N LEU A 31 -27.49 39.19 -14.99
CA LEU A 31 -26.03 39.13 -14.91
C LEU A 31 -25.45 38.29 -13.75
N ALA A 32 -25.85 37.02 -13.73
CA ALA A 32 -24.90 35.96 -13.37
C ALA A 32 -23.84 35.87 -14.49
N THR A 33 -22.88 36.81 -14.51
CA THR A 33 -21.60 36.59 -15.17
C THR A 33 -20.79 35.67 -14.25
N THR A 34 -21.10 34.38 -14.27
CA THR A 34 -20.15 33.38 -13.81
C THR A 34 -18.96 33.47 -14.77
N SER A 35 -17.97 34.28 -14.42
CA SER A 35 -16.73 34.29 -15.18
C SER A 35 -16.21 32.85 -15.19
N PRO A 36 -15.66 32.36 -16.32
CA PRO A 36 -15.03 31.04 -16.33
C PRO A 36 -13.89 30.95 -15.29
N LEU A 37 -13.37 32.09 -14.82
CA LEU A 37 -12.44 32.18 -13.69
C LEU A 37 -13.10 31.87 -12.33
N ALA A 38 -14.37 32.22 -12.12
CA ALA A 38 -15.11 31.91 -10.89
C ALA A 38 -15.46 30.42 -10.82
N ALA A 39 -15.71 29.77 -11.97
CA ALA A 39 -15.84 28.31 -12.08
C ALA A 39 -14.48 27.58 -11.96
N ALA A 40 -13.38 28.28 -12.27
CA ALA A 40 -12.01 27.80 -12.05
C ALA A 40 -11.45 28.15 -10.67
N MET A 41 -12.27 28.66 -9.72
CA MET A 41 -11.85 28.72 -8.33
C MET A 41 -11.57 27.29 -7.86
N PRO A 42 -10.38 26.99 -7.32
CA PRO A 42 -10.06 25.66 -6.85
C PRO A 42 -11.15 25.25 -5.85
N HIS A 43 -11.75 24.08 -6.09
CA HIS A 43 -12.74 23.47 -5.21
C HIS A 43 -12.33 23.76 -3.75
N ARG A 44 -13.26 24.31 -2.94
CA ARG A 44 -13.06 24.71 -1.51
C ARG A 44 -12.39 23.65 -0.61
N ALA A 45 -12.11 22.45 -1.12
CA ALA A 45 -11.30 21.41 -0.52
C ALA A 45 -9.80 21.79 -0.40
N TYR A 46 -9.26 22.67 -1.24
CA TYR A 46 -7.85 23.08 -1.16
C TYR A 46 -7.66 24.27 -0.21
N ARG A 47 -7.95 24.06 1.08
CA ARG A 47 -7.44 24.97 2.10
C ARG A 47 -5.91 24.85 2.04
N ARG A 48 -5.21 25.97 1.80
CA ARG A 48 -3.74 26.01 1.86
C ARG A 48 -3.31 25.38 3.18
N VAL A 49 -2.69 24.21 3.10
CA VAL A 49 -1.95 23.65 4.22
C VAL A 49 -0.78 24.60 4.39
N GLU A 50 -0.83 25.45 5.42
CA GLU A 50 0.30 26.30 5.73
C GLU A 50 1.50 25.37 6.02
N PRO A 51 2.66 25.62 5.38
CA PRO A 51 3.82 24.79 5.59
C PRO A 51 4.13 24.78 7.08
N GLU A 52 4.28 23.57 7.62
CA GLU A 52 4.64 23.37 9.02
C GLU A 52 5.87 24.20 9.38
N ASN A 53 5.95 24.65 10.63
CA ASN A 53 7.12 25.37 11.12
C ASN A 53 8.39 24.58 10.76
N LYS A 54 9.36 25.24 10.11
CA LYS A 54 10.59 24.60 9.60
C LYS A 54 11.33 23.78 10.67
N ILE A 55 11.22 24.20 11.93
CA ILE A 55 11.80 23.50 13.08
C ILE A 55 11.09 22.16 13.33
N VAL A 56 9.75 22.13 13.27
CA VAL A 56 8.95 20.90 13.44
C VAL A 56 9.18 19.94 12.28
N LEU A 57 9.30 20.47 11.06
CA LEU A 57 9.67 19.70 9.88
C LEU A 57 11.06 19.04 10.04
N ALA A 58 12.07 19.83 10.41
CA ALA A 58 13.43 19.33 10.61
C ALA A 58 13.51 18.27 11.72
N LEU A 59 12.80 18.48 12.83
CA LEU A 59 12.75 17.52 13.94
C LEU A 59 12.03 16.23 13.53
N THR A 60 10.95 16.34 12.74
CA THR A 60 10.26 15.16 12.17
C THR A 60 11.20 14.36 11.28
N VAL A 61 11.91 15.01 10.36
CA VAL A 61 12.87 14.35 9.46
C VAL A 61 13.98 13.67 10.26
N LEU A 62 14.49 14.32 11.31
CA LEU A 62 15.51 13.75 12.18
C LEU A 62 15.01 12.50 12.92
N VAL A 63 13.82 12.54 13.51
CA VAL A 63 13.21 11.40 14.20
C VAL A 63 13.01 10.23 13.23
N ILE A 64 12.45 10.49 12.05
CA ILE A 64 12.26 9.48 11.00
C ILE A 64 13.60 8.89 10.55
N GLY A 65 14.63 9.74 10.38
CA GLY A 65 15.98 9.33 10.00
C GLY A 65 16.62 8.41 11.06
N VAL A 66 16.48 8.73 12.35
CA VAL A 66 16.97 7.89 13.45
C VAL A 66 16.28 6.52 13.45
N ILE A 67 14.95 6.50 13.23
CA ILE A 67 14.17 5.26 13.17
C ILE A 67 14.63 4.39 12.00
N HIS A 68 14.78 4.98 10.81
CA HIS A 68 15.27 4.26 9.63
C HIS A 68 16.67 3.72 9.85
N TYR A 69 17.56 4.54 10.41
CA TYR A 69 18.91 4.14 10.72
C TYR A 69 18.95 2.96 11.69
N TYR A 70 18.10 2.99 12.73
CA TYR A 70 17.97 1.89 13.68
C TYR A 70 17.51 0.59 12.98
N ILE A 71 16.50 0.67 12.13
CA ILE A 71 16.02 -0.49 11.34
C ILE A 71 17.14 -1.02 10.45
N PHE A 72 17.89 -0.12 9.82
CA PHE A 72 18.94 -0.46 8.87
C PHE A 72 20.10 -1.24 9.50
N ILE A 73 20.57 -0.81 10.68
CA ILE A 73 21.59 -1.54 11.44
C ILE A 73 21.07 -2.90 11.90
N ASN A 74 19.79 -2.97 12.24
CA ASN A 74 19.16 -4.19 12.72
C ASN A 74 18.59 -5.06 11.59
N PHE A 75 18.81 -4.75 10.30
CA PHE A 75 18.26 -5.57 9.22
C PHE A 75 18.71 -7.01 9.31
N HIS A 76 19.98 -7.24 9.64
CA HIS A 76 20.50 -8.58 9.74
C HIS A 76 19.78 -9.45 10.78
N PRO A 77 19.69 -9.05 12.08
CA PRO A 77 18.95 -9.83 13.07
C PRO A 77 17.45 -9.88 12.78
N ILE A 78 16.84 -8.84 12.20
CA ILE A 78 15.41 -8.85 11.86
C ILE A 78 15.12 -9.86 10.74
N MET A 79 15.93 -9.91 9.68
CA MET A 79 15.75 -10.88 8.60
C MET A 79 15.95 -12.32 9.10
N LEU A 80 16.93 -12.55 9.98
CA LEU A 80 17.10 -13.86 10.62
C LEU A 80 15.88 -14.22 11.47
N ALA A 81 15.42 -13.30 12.32
CA ALA A 81 14.24 -13.51 13.15
C ALA A 81 13.01 -13.83 12.31
N MET A 82 12.78 -13.15 11.18
CA MET A 82 11.68 -13.47 10.29
C MET A 82 11.74 -14.93 9.82
N SER A 83 12.90 -15.37 9.34
CA SER A 83 13.09 -16.74 8.84
C SER A 83 13.00 -17.82 9.94
N GLU A 84 13.49 -17.53 11.16
CA GLU A 84 13.35 -18.40 12.34
C GLU A 84 11.89 -18.55 12.76
N TRP A 85 11.15 -17.45 12.81
CA TRP A 85 9.74 -17.47 13.18
C TRP A 85 8.89 -18.16 12.11
N SER A 86 9.19 -17.96 10.82
CA SER A 86 8.50 -18.68 9.74
C SER A 86 8.76 -20.18 9.81
N LYS A 87 9.99 -20.60 10.12
CA LYS A 87 10.33 -22.02 10.35
C LYS A 87 9.56 -22.60 11.53
N LEU A 88 9.46 -21.85 12.62
CA LEU A 88 8.69 -22.24 13.80
C LEU A 88 7.19 -22.40 13.47
N VAL A 89 6.60 -21.47 12.72
CA VAL A 89 5.21 -21.58 12.25
C VAL A 89 5.02 -22.82 11.36
N LEU A 90 5.93 -23.09 10.43
CA LEU A 90 5.90 -24.29 9.59
C LEU A 90 6.01 -25.58 10.40
N SER A 91 6.83 -25.59 11.47
CA SER A 91 6.99 -26.75 12.35
C SER A 91 5.69 -27.09 13.10
N TRP A 92 4.92 -26.07 13.53
CA TRP A 92 3.64 -26.26 14.23
C TRP A 92 2.56 -26.86 13.33
N LEU A 93 2.64 -26.61 12.02
CA LEU A 93 1.72 -27.18 11.05
C LEU A 93 2.03 -28.66 10.74
N ASN A 94 3.03 -29.26 11.42
CA ASN A 94 3.47 -30.65 11.29
C ASN A 94 3.77 -31.06 9.83
N ILE A 95 4.26 -30.11 9.04
CA ILE A 95 4.60 -30.34 7.64
C ILE A 95 6.03 -30.92 7.61
N GLY A 96 6.13 -32.22 7.90
CA GLY A 96 7.34 -32.96 8.27
C GLY A 96 8.51 -33.03 7.29
N ALA A 97 8.67 -32.11 6.35
CA ALA A 97 9.83 -32.08 5.44
C ALA A 97 10.20 -30.69 4.89
N VAL A 98 9.45 -29.62 5.23
CA VAL A 98 9.59 -28.33 4.53
C VAL A 98 10.57 -27.43 5.27
N GLY A 99 11.71 -27.09 4.66
CA GLY A 99 12.50 -25.96 5.12
C GLY A 99 13.31 -26.17 6.39
N GLN A 100 13.91 -27.35 6.61
CA GLN A 100 14.73 -27.58 7.82
C GLN A 100 16.05 -26.78 7.82
N SER A 101 16.50 -26.28 6.67
CA SER A 101 17.77 -25.54 6.55
C SER A 101 17.60 -24.14 5.99
N TYR A 102 18.49 -23.25 6.42
CA TYR A 102 18.65 -21.93 5.83
C TYR A 102 19.73 -22.02 4.77
N GLY A 103 19.40 -21.50 3.59
CA GLY A 103 20.42 -21.13 2.64
C GLY A 103 20.94 -19.74 2.95
N TYR A 104 21.86 -19.29 2.10
CA TYR A 104 22.51 -18.01 2.26
C TYR A 104 22.40 -17.21 0.97
N ASP A 105 22.00 -15.95 1.09
CA ASP A 105 21.99 -14.99 -0.01
C ASP A 105 22.46 -13.62 0.49
N ASN A 106 23.23 -12.91 -0.33
CA ASN A 106 23.59 -11.51 -0.10
C ASN A 106 22.80 -10.66 -1.07
N TYR A 107 21.98 -9.75 -0.54
CA TYR A 107 21.24 -8.82 -1.36
C TYR A 107 21.37 -7.41 -0.78
N MET A 108 21.80 -6.47 -1.63
CA MET A 108 22.29 -5.17 -1.21
C MET A 108 23.46 -5.33 -0.22
N TRP A 109 23.43 -4.71 0.95
CA TRP A 109 24.42 -4.84 2.03
C TRP A 109 23.94 -5.76 3.16
N VAL A 110 22.80 -6.45 2.98
CA VAL A 110 22.19 -7.29 4.03
C VAL A 110 22.36 -8.76 3.67
N ARG A 111 22.82 -9.51 4.67
CA ARG A 111 22.89 -10.97 4.62
C ARG A 111 21.51 -11.54 4.92
N LEU A 112 20.93 -12.25 3.95
CA LEU A 112 19.59 -12.84 4.00
C LEU A 112 19.63 -14.34 4.34
N TYR A 113 18.52 -14.83 4.89
CA TYR A 113 18.35 -16.22 5.33
C TYR A 113 17.12 -16.89 4.70
N PRO A 114 17.10 -17.12 3.37
CA PRO A 114 16.02 -17.83 2.73
C PRO A 114 15.97 -19.30 3.17
N LEU A 115 14.77 -19.80 3.45
CA LEU A 115 14.47 -21.21 3.67
C LEU A 115 14.75 -22.01 2.39
N VAL A 116 15.40 -23.17 2.54
CA VAL A 116 15.63 -24.15 1.48
C VAL A 116 14.61 -25.27 1.62
N TYR A 117 13.78 -25.44 0.59
CA TYR A 117 12.74 -26.45 0.58
C TYR A 117 12.49 -26.95 -0.83
N ASP A 118 12.01 -28.19 -0.95
CA ASP A 118 11.66 -28.78 -2.22
C ASP A 118 10.24 -28.37 -2.64
N ILE A 119 10.03 -28.19 -3.94
CA ILE A 119 8.72 -27.96 -4.53
C ILE A 119 8.22 -29.28 -5.10
N HIS A 120 7.06 -29.73 -4.64
CA HIS A 120 6.40 -30.88 -5.22
C HIS A 120 5.62 -30.45 -6.46
N GLU A 121 6.25 -30.56 -7.63
CA GLU A 121 5.57 -30.21 -8.88
C GLU A 121 4.52 -31.27 -9.26
N PRO A 122 3.31 -30.85 -9.63
CA PRO A 122 2.31 -31.75 -10.18
C PRO A 122 2.82 -32.47 -11.43
N ASP A 123 2.29 -33.66 -11.68
CA ASP A 123 2.46 -34.35 -12.95
C ASP A 123 1.56 -33.73 -14.03
N THR A 124 1.69 -34.19 -15.28
CA THR A 124 0.91 -33.69 -16.42
C THR A 124 -0.61 -33.76 -16.15
N LEU A 125 -1.07 -34.83 -15.49
CA LEU A 125 -2.46 -35.00 -15.12
C LEU A 125 -2.88 -33.98 -14.04
N GLY A 126 -2.03 -33.73 -13.06
CA GLY A 126 -2.20 -32.67 -12.08
C GLY A 126 -2.36 -31.29 -12.73
N TYR A 127 -1.49 -30.90 -13.67
CA TYR A 127 -1.63 -29.62 -14.38
C TYR A 127 -2.91 -29.53 -15.23
N LEU A 128 -3.34 -30.65 -15.81
CA LEU A 128 -4.61 -30.72 -16.55
C LEU A 128 -5.80 -30.47 -15.60
N ILE A 129 -5.82 -31.11 -14.43
CA ILE A 129 -6.86 -30.91 -13.41
C ILE A 129 -6.86 -29.45 -12.94
N TRP A 130 -5.69 -28.86 -12.66
CA TRP A 130 -5.57 -27.45 -12.28
C TRP A 130 -6.14 -26.52 -13.34
N THR A 131 -5.86 -26.79 -14.62
CA THR A 131 -6.34 -25.97 -15.73
C THR A 131 -7.85 -26.07 -15.89
N ILE A 132 -8.40 -27.29 -15.90
CA ILE A 132 -9.85 -27.51 -16.01
C ILE A 132 -10.57 -26.91 -14.80
N GLY A 133 -10.08 -27.17 -13.58
CA GLY A 133 -10.63 -26.62 -12.34
C GLY A 133 -10.59 -25.10 -12.31
N GLY A 134 -9.48 -24.50 -12.76
CA GLY A 134 -9.33 -23.05 -12.91
C GLY A 134 -10.36 -22.44 -13.86
N VAL A 135 -10.54 -23.02 -15.06
CA VAL A 135 -11.56 -22.59 -16.03
C VAL A 135 -12.97 -22.72 -15.45
N LEU A 136 -13.29 -23.83 -14.81
CA LEU A 136 -14.60 -24.04 -14.17
C LEU A 136 -14.87 -23.00 -13.08
N LEU A 137 -13.89 -22.74 -12.21
CA LEU A 137 -14.01 -21.72 -11.16
C LEU A 137 -14.17 -20.31 -11.75
N ILE A 138 -13.45 -19.97 -12.82
CA ILE A 138 -13.62 -18.69 -13.53
C ILE A 138 -15.07 -18.54 -13.99
N VAL A 139 -15.63 -19.56 -14.65
CA VAL A 139 -17.03 -19.53 -15.13
C VAL A 139 -17.99 -19.37 -13.95
N VAL A 140 -17.82 -20.15 -12.88
CA VAL A 140 -18.66 -20.08 -11.68
C VAL A 140 -18.63 -18.69 -11.06
N PHE A 141 -17.44 -18.13 -10.81
CA PHE A 141 -17.30 -16.82 -10.19
C PHE A 141 -17.71 -15.67 -11.11
N ALA A 142 -17.59 -15.81 -12.43
CA ALA A 142 -18.07 -14.83 -13.39
C ALA A 142 -19.61 -14.76 -13.41
N LEU A 143 -20.28 -15.90 -13.28
CA LEU A 143 -21.74 -16.01 -13.23
C LEU A 143 -22.30 -15.61 -11.85
N LEU A 144 -21.50 -15.72 -10.78
CA LEU A 144 -21.92 -15.37 -9.44
C LEU A 144 -22.06 -13.84 -9.27
N ARG A 145 -23.30 -13.35 -9.38
CA ARG A 145 -23.61 -11.91 -9.25
C ARG A 145 -23.77 -11.41 -7.81
N MET A 146 -23.80 -12.31 -6.83
CA MET A 146 -23.96 -11.94 -5.42
C MET A 146 -22.71 -11.28 -4.81
N ILE A 147 -21.53 -11.47 -5.41
CA ILE A 147 -20.29 -10.88 -4.92
C ILE A 147 -20.13 -9.47 -5.50
N ALA A 148 -19.71 -8.51 -4.66
CA ALA A 148 -19.38 -7.16 -5.08
C ALA A 148 -18.37 -7.16 -6.24
N ALA A 149 -18.62 -6.36 -7.26
CA ALA A 149 -17.83 -6.36 -8.51
C ALA A 149 -16.30 -6.24 -8.29
N PRO A 150 -15.77 -5.38 -7.40
CA PRO A 150 -14.32 -5.30 -7.16
C PRO A 150 -13.72 -6.58 -6.60
N VAL A 151 -14.42 -7.24 -5.68
CA VAL A 151 -13.98 -8.50 -5.06
C VAL A 151 -14.02 -9.62 -6.10
N ARG A 152 -15.10 -9.68 -6.89
CA ARG A 152 -15.24 -10.66 -7.97
C ARG A 152 -14.14 -10.51 -9.02
N LEU A 153 -13.84 -9.28 -9.46
CA LEU A 153 -12.77 -9.03 -10.43
C LEU A 153 -11.40 -9.43 -9.88
N THR A 154 -11.16 -9.20 -8.58
CA THR A 154 -9.92 -9.64 -7.92
C THR A 154 -9.81 -11.16 -7.98
N ILE A 155 -10.84 -11.89 -7.52
CA ILE A 155 -10.89 -13.36 -7.55
C ILE A 155 -10.67 -13.89 -8.97
N LEU A 156 -11.37 -13.33 -9.96
CA LEU A 156 -11.23 -13.73 -11.36
C LEU A 156 -9.81 -13.49 -11.88
N THR A 157 -9.16 -12.40 -11.49
CA THR A 157 -7.76 -12.13 -11.85
C THR A 157 -6.82 -13.19 -11.25
N ILE A 158 -7.03 -13.58 -9.99
CA ILE A 158 -6.24 -14.65 -9.35
C ILE A 158 -6.42 -15.96 -10.11
N LEU A 159 -7.67 -16.34 -10.38
CA LEU A 159 -8.00 -17.58 -11.07
C LEU A 159 -7.44 -17.58 -12.49
N LEU A 160 -7.49 -16.45 -13.20
CA LEU A 160 -6.86 -16.31 -14.52
C LEU A 160 -5.35 -16.53 -14.45
N LEU A 161 -4.65 -15.87 -13.52
CA LEU A 161 -3.20 -16.06 -13.34
C LEU A 161 -2.84 -17.52 -13.03
N LEU A 162 -3.59 -18.17 -12.13
CA LEU A 162 -3.42 -19.58 -11.80
C LEU A 162 -3.67 -20.48 -13.01
N THR A 163 -4.74 -20.23 -13.75
CA THR A 163 -5.15 -21.05 -14.92
C THR A 163 -4.16 -20.88 -16.08
N PHE A 164 -3.68 -19.66 -16.34
CA PHE A 164 -2.64 -19.41 -17.33
C PHE A 164 -1.32 -20.06 -16.92
N GLY A 165 -0.94 -19.96 -15.64
CA GLY A 165 0.25 -20.62 -15.11
C GLY A 165 0.17 -22.14 -15.25
N SER A 166 -0.96 -22.75 -14.89
CA SER A 166 -1.16 -24.20 -15.01
C SER A 166 -1.21 -24.66 -16.47
N LEU A 167 -1.85 -23.88 -17.35
CA LEU A 167 -1.89 -24.18 -18.79
C LEU A 167 -0.50 -24.12 -19.41
N TYR A 168 0.30 -23.13 -19.04
CA TYR A 168 1.69 -23.03 -19.48
C TYR A 168 2.51 -24.23 -19.03
N MET A 169 2.41 -24.62 -17.75
CA MET A 169 3.09 -25.80 -17.21
C MET A 169 2.61 -27.09 -17.87
N LEU A 170 1.33 -27.20 -18.19
CA LEU A 170 0.76 -28.33 -18.94
C LEU A 170 1.39 -28.44 -20.34
N ILE A 171 1.48 -27.33 -21.08
CA ILE A 171 2.09 -27.30 -22.42
C ILE A 171 3.57 -27.73 -22.35
N VAL A 172 4.32 -27.18 -21.39
CA VAL A 172 5.73 -27.52 -21.19
C VAL A 172 5.92 -28.99 -20.84
N SER A 173 5.10 -29.51 -19.93
CA SER A 173 5.11 -30.91 -19.53
C SER A 173 4.80 -31.86 -20.70
N LEU A 174 3.82 -31.52 -21.53
CA LEU A 174 3.49 -32.29 -22.75
C LEU A 174 4.60 -32.27 -23.79
N ALA A 175 5.40 -31.19 -23.85
CA ALA A 175 6.56 -31.09 -24.71
C ALA A 175 7.80 -31.86 -24.19
N GLY A 176 7.67 -32.58 -23.06
CA GLY A 176 8.78 -33.28 -22.41
C GLY A 176 9.77 -32.36 -21.69
N GLY A 177 9.40 -31.08 -21.52
CA GLY A 177 10.18 -30.11 -20.75
C GLY A 177 9.83 -30.16 -19.28
N GLY A 178 10.80 -29.85 -18.41
CA GLY A 178 10.58 -29.56 -17.01
C GLY A 178 11.01 -28.13 -16.71
N LEU A 179 10.08 -27.29 -16.25
CA LEU A 179 10.44 -26.05 -15.58
C LEU A 179 10.75 -26.40 -14.13
N GLY A 180 12.04 -26.44 -13.80
CA GLY A 180 12.48 -26.62 -12.42
C GLY A 180 12.22 -25.33 -11.65
N PHE A 181 11.07 -25.22 -10.99
CA PHE A 181 10.94 -24.24 -9.93
C PHE A 181 11.82 -24.69 -8.76
N ASP A 182 12.72 -23.80 -8.35
CA ASP A 182 13.56 -24.02 -7.18
C ASP A 182 12.95 -23.25 -5.99
N GLY A 183 12.56 -23.98 -4.95
CA GLY A 183 12.04 -23.41 -3.72
C GLY A 183 13.01 -22.41 -3.09
N PHE A 184 14.32 -22.65 -3.23
CA PHE A 184 15.32 -21.72 -2.75
C PHE A 184 15.32 -20.38 -3.51
N GLU A 185 15.13 -20.40 -4.84
CA GLU A 185 15.06 -19.17 -5.63
C GLU A 185 13.76 -18.38 -5.38
N ILE A 186 12.63 -19.08 -5.22
CA ILE A 186 11.36 -18.43 -4.82
C ILE A 186 11.50 -17.80 -3.42
N SER A 187 12.13 -18.51 -2.51
CA SER A 187 12.43 -18.07 -1.16
C SER A 187 13.32 -16.82 -1.14
N LYS A 188 14.39 -16.79 -1.95
CA LYS A 188 15.22 -15.59 -2.14
C LYS A 188 14.39 -14.41 -2.64
N LEU A 189 13.58 -14.61 -3.68
CA LEU A 189 12.76 -13.55 -4.26
C LEU A 189 11.82 -12.94 -3.20
N TYR A 190 11.19 -13.78 -2.38
CA TYR A 190 10.32 -13.35 -1.29
C TYR A 190 11.07 -12.51 -0.25
N VAL A 191 12.17 -13.04 0.29
CA VAL A 191 12.94 -12.39 1.36
C VAL A 191 13.54 -11.07 0.87
N ARG A 192 13.99 -11.01 -0.40
CA ARG A 192 14.43 -9.76 -1.04
C ARG A 192 13.30 -8.73 -1.15
N ALA A 193 12.10 -9.16 -1.55
CA ALA A 193 10.95 -8.27 -1.66
C ALA A 193 10.50 -7.70 -0.29
N VAL A 194 10.56 -8.50 0.76
CA VAL A 194 10.31 -8.04 2.14
C VAL A 194 11.35 -7.01 2.56
N LEU A 195 12.65 -7.29 2.33
CA LEU A 195 13.71 -6.34 2.65
C LEU A 195 13.52 -4.99 1.93
N LEU A 196 13.18 -5.02 0.62
CA LEU A 196 12.88 -3.80 -0.14
C LEU A 196 11.69 -3.06 0.44
N THR A 197 10.63 -3.78 0.81
CA THR A 197 9.45 -3.17 1.45
C THR A 197 9.86 -2.49 2.76
N TRP A 198 10.58 -3.17 3.65
CA TRP A 198 11.02 -2.57 4.91
C TRP A 198 12.01 -1.41 4.76
N ALA A 199 12.82 -1.41 3.70
CA ALA A 199 13.75 -0.33 3.41
C ALA A 199 13.06 0.93 2.86
N PHE A 200 12.13 0.78 1.91
CA PHE A 200 11.56 1.91 1.17
C PHE A 200 10.23 2.40 1.72
N MET A 201 9.45 1.52 2.33
CA MET A 201 8.11 1.85 2.78
C MET A 201 8.09 2.96 3.84
N PRO A 202 8.94 2.94 4.88
CA PRO A 202 8.87 3.98 5.89
C PRO A 202 9.35 5.33 5.34
N ILE A 203 10.16 5.35 4.26
CA ILE A 203 10.55 6.57 3.52
C ILE A 203 9.33 7.13 2.78
N GLY A 204 8.57 6.27 2.09
CA GLY A 204 7.33 6.68 1.41
C GLY A 204 6.32 7.30 2.37
N PHE A 205 6.07 6.65 3.50
CA PHE A 205 5.18 7.19 4.53
C PHE A 205 5.73 8.45 5.20
N ALA A 206 7.04 8.54 5.40
CA ALA A 206 7.67 9.76 5.87
C ALA A 206 7.40 10.93 4.92
N ILE A 207 7.65 10.78 3.63
CA ILE A 207 7.41 11.83 2.62
C ILE A 207 5.92 12.23 2.60
N LEU A 208 5.01 11.25 2.58
CA LEU A 208 3.57 11.51 2.65
C LEU A 208 3.17 12.25 3.92
N SER A 209 3.80 11.94 5.05
CA SER A 209 3.52 12.60 6.33
C SER A 209 3.90 14.08 6.34
N LEU A 210 4.87 14.49 5.51
CA LEU A 210 5.29 15.90 5.40
C LEU A 210 4.30 16.73 4.56
N LEU A 211 3.54 16.08 3.66
CA LEU A 211 2.58 16.75 2.77
C LEU A 211 1.25 17.09 3.46
N ILE A 212 0.99 16.49 4.62
CA ILE A 212 -0.28 16.57 5.35
C ILE A 212 0.00 17.17 6.74
N PRO A 213 -0.88 18.01 7.29
CA PRO A 213 -0.69 18.63 8.60
C PRO A 213 -0.96 17.62 9.74
N PHE A 214 -0.17 16.55 9.81
CA PHE A 214 -0.14 15.59 10.89
C PHE A 214 0.66 16.14 12.07
N ASN A 215 0.15 15.97 13.29
CA ASN A 215 0.93 16.28 14.49
C ASN A 215 2.12 15.30 14.62
N PRO A 216 3.20 15.63 15.35
CA PRO A 216 4.39 14.78 15.45
C PRO A 216 4.10 13.33 15.85
N ILE A 217 3.16 13.11 16.78
CA ILE A 217 2.73 11.77 17.22
C ILE A 217 2.07 10.99 16.06
N GLU A 218 1.22 11.63 15.27
CA GLU A 218 0.54 10.99 14.13
C GLU A 218 1.55 10.58 13.06
N ARG A 219 2.59 11.39 12.84
CA ARG A 219 3.69 11.07 11.91
C ARG A 219 4.49 9.85 12.37
N ILE A 220 4.84 9.81 13.65
CA ILE A 220 5.53 8.65 14.25
C ILE A 220 4.66 7.39 14.08
N VAL A 221 3.36 7.47 14.39
CA VAL A 221 2.43 6.34 14.22
C VAL A 221 2.33 5.90 12.77
N LEU A 222 2.23 6.84 11.82
CA LEU A 222 2.13 6.56 10.39
C LEU A 222 3.37 5.85 9.84
N VAL A 223 4.55 6.11 10.41
CA VAL A 223 5.81 5.46 10.03
C VAL A 223 6.03 4.13 10.77
N PHE A 224 5.77 4.06 12.08
CA PHE A 224 6.05 2.88 12.89
C PHE A 224 5.02 1.77 12.79
N LEU A 225 3.73 2.12 12.83
CA LEU A 225 2.66 1.12 12.88
C LEU A 225 2.72 0.16 11.69
N PRO A 226 3.03 0.61 10.46
CA PRO A 226 3.18 -0.32 9.37
C PRO A 226 4.39 -1.25 9.46
N ILE A 227 5.50 -0.80 10.05
CA ILE A 227 6.69 -1.65 10.26
C ILE A 227 6.37 -2.74 11.28
N ILE A 228 5.74 -2.36 12.40
CA ILE A 228 5.33 -3.28 13.47
C ILE A 228 4.32 -4.30 12.94
N TYR A 229 3.40 -3.87 12.07
CA TYR A 229 2.39 -4.74 11.48
C TYR A 229 2.97 -5.66 10.38
N ASP A 230 3.84 -5.15 9.52
CA ASP A 230 4.33 -5.91 8.38
C ASP A 230 5.27 -7.04 8.81
N PHE A 231 5.97 -6.93 9.94
CA PHE A 231 6.81 -8.03 10.46
C PHE A 231 6.04 -9.36 10.68
N PRO A 232 5.04 -9.45 11.58
CA PRO A 232 4.31 -10.70 11.80
C PRO A 232 3.55 -11.16 10.55
N PHE A 233 3.05 -10.23 9.74
CA PHE A 233 2.38 -10.59 8.48
C PHE A 233 3.35 -11.14 7.44
N SER A 234 4.57 -10.64 7.36
CA SER A 234 5.62 -11.18 6.48
C SER A 234 6.07 -12.56 6.96
N VAL A 235 6.19 -12.80 8.27
CA VAL A 235 6.44 -14.14 8.82
C VAL A 235 5.36 -15.14 8.39
N VAL A 236 4.09 -14.80 8.60
CA VAL A 236 2.96 -15.69 8.29
C VAL A 236 2.84 -15.91 6.78
N ARG A 237 2.92 -14.84 5.97
CA ARG A 237 2.84 -14.95 4.51
C ARG A 237 3.99 -15.75 3.93
N TYR A 238 5.19 -15.60 4.46
CA TYR A 238 6.34 -16.38 4.04
C TYR A 238 6.13 -17.87 4.35
N ALA A 239 5.68 -18.20 5.56
CA ALA A 239 5.35 -19.56 5.94
C ALA A 239 4.23 -20.15 5.06
N VAL A 240 3.17 -19.39 4.80
CA VAL A 240 2.06 -19.82 3.92
C VAL A 240 2.54 -20.02 2.48
N MET A 241 3.39 -19.14 1.95
CA MET A 241 3.97 -19.28 0.61
C MET A 241 4.78 -20.57 0.50
N VAL A 242 5.67 -20.82 1.47
CA VAL A 242 6.49 -22.03 1.54
C VAL A 242 5.61 -23.28 1.64
N TRP A 243 4.60 -23.26 2.51
CA TRP A 243 3.65 -24.36 2.64
C TRP A 243 2.90 -24.65 1.33
N ILE A 244 2.35 -23.62 0.70
CA ILE A 244 1.57 -23.77 -0.53
C ILE A 244 2.43 -24.26 -1.68
N THR A 245 3.60 -23.67 -1.86
CA THR A 245 4.49 -24.08 -2.96
C THR A 245 5.06 -25.48 -2.75
N ASN A 246 5.26 -25.91 -1.50
CA ASN A 246 5.66 -27.28 -1.21
C ASN A 246 4.56 -28.31 -1.55
N TRP A 247 3.28 -28.00 -1.31
CA TRP A 247 2.17 -28.95 -1.50
C TRP A 247 1.46 -28.87 -2.85
N LEU A 248 1.34 -27.67 -3.40
CA LEU A 248 0.55 -27.38 -4.61
C LEU A 248 1.44 -27.06 -5.82
N GLY A 249 2.76 -27.12 -5.68
CA GLY A 249 3.74 -26.87 -6.73
C GLY A 249 4.05 -25.39 -6.97
N GLY A 250 4.75 -25.11 -8.08
CA GLY A 250 5.17 -23.76 -8.45
C GLY A 250 4.05 -22.88 -9.02
N VAL A 251 2.96 -23.47 -9.51
CA VAL A 251 1.83 -22.76 -10.16
C VAL A 251 1.26 -21.61 -9.30
N PRO A 252 1.02 -21.81 -7.98
CA PRO A 252 0.48 -20.74 -7.14
C PRO A 252 1.51 -19.67 -6.75
N ALA A 253 2.81 -19.88 -6.99
CA ALA A 253 3.86 -19.01 -6.46
C ALA A 253 3.72 -17.55 -6.92
N ALA A 254 3.52 -17.33 -8.22
CA ALA A 254 3.37 -15.99 -8.79
C ALA A 254 2.12 -15.24 -8.28
N PRO A 255 0.89 -15.82 -8.32
CA PRO A 255 -0.28 -15.14 -7.76
C PRO A 255 -0.18 -14.95 -6.24
N PHE A 256 0.45 -15.86 -5.49
CA PHE A 256 0.71 -15.65 -4.05
C PHE A 256 1.64 -14.47 -3.80
N PHE A 257 2.73 -14.39 -4.55
CA PHE A 257 3.70 -13.30 -4.45
C PHE A 257 3.05 -11.94 -4.76
N LEU A 258 2.30 -11.85 -5.85
CA LEU A 258 1.67 -10.59 -6.28
C LEU A 258 0.49 -10.19 -5.38
N LEU A 259 -0.45 -11.09 -5.11
CA LEU A 259 -1.74 -10.72 -4.48
C LEU A 259 -1.71 -10.90 -2.97
N PHE A 260 -1.21 -12.01 -2.46
CA PHE A 260 -1.10 -12.24 -1.02
C PHE A 260 0.06 -11.45 -0.39
N GLY A 261 1.12 -11.22 -1.17
CA GLY A 261 2.20 -10.29 -0.84
C GLY A 261 1.73 -8.84 -0.91
N SER A 262 1.86 -8.22 -2.09
CA SER A 262 1.76 -6.77 -2.22
C SER A 262 0.35 -6.20 -1.99
N ALA A 263 -0.72 -6.90 -2.37
CA ALA A 263 -2.07 -6.34 -2.29
C ALA A 263 -2.64 -6.26 -0.86
N ILE A 264 -2.38 -7.26 0.00
CA ILE A 264 -2.79 -7.23 1.41
C ILE A 264 -2.05 -6.10 2.14
N THR A 265 -0.74 -6.01 1.90
CA THR A 265 0.11 -4.94 2.43
C THR A 265 -0.42 -3.56 1.98
N PHE A 266 -0.74 -3.41 0.70
CA PHE A 266 -1.34 -2.19 0.16
C PHE A 266 -2.70 -1.84 0.79
N LEU A 267 -3.59 -2.82 0.96
CA LEU A 267 -4.90 -2.60 1.60
C LEU A 267 -4.74 -2.13 3.05
N PHE A 268 -3.86 -2.76 3.82
CA PHE A 268 -3.59 -2.33 5.19
C PHE A 268 -3.08 -0.88 5.23
N TYR A 269 -2.17 -0.53 4.32
CA TYR A 269 -1.61 0.82 4.18
C TYR A 269 -2.66 1.86 3.80
N VAL A 270 -3.54 1.56 2.84
CA VAL A 270 -4.64 2.44 2.44
C VAL A 270 -5.62 2.63 3.61
N CYS A 271 -5.97 1.55 4.33
CA CYS A 271 -6.84 1.63 5.50
C CYS A 271 -6.24 2.49 6.62
N LEU A 272 -4.96 2.28 6.95
CA LEU A 272 -4.25 3.07 7.95
C LEU A 272 -4.22 4.54 7.57
N PHE A 273 -3.84 4.83 6.31
CA PHE A 273 -3.80 6.19 5.79
C PHE A 273 -5.18 6.85 5.82
N SER A 274 -6.24 6.14 5.42
CA SER A 274 -7.63 6.62 5.48
C SER A 274 -8.08 6.95 6.91
N LEU A 275 -7.74 6.10 7.89
CA LEU A 275 -8.04 6.35 9.30
C LEU A 275 -7.33 7.61 9.82
N MET A 276 -6.05 7.79 9.46
CA MET A 276 -5.28 8.98 9.83
C MET A 276 -5.84 10.24 9.17
N MET A 277 -6.18 10.19 7.88
CA MET A 277 -6.80 11.29 7.16
C MET A 277 -8.15 11.71 7.75
N ASN A 278 -8.98 10.75 8.18
CA ASN A 278 -10.24 11.03 8.86
C ASN A 278 -10.02 11.77 10.20
N ARG A 279 -8.97 11.42 10.95
CA ARG A 279 -8.61 12.15 12.18
C ARG A 279 -8.20 13.59 11.89
N VAL A 280 -7.37 13.81 10.87
CA VAL A 280 -6.98 15.17 10.42
C VAL A 280 -8.21 15.96 9.99
N ALA A 281 -9.10 15.36 9.19
CA ALA A 281 -10.33 15.99 8.74
C ALA A 281 -11.24 16.42 9.91
N LYS A 282 -11.38 15.59 10.94
CA LYS A 282 -12.13 15.93 12.16
C LYS A 282 -11.48 17.07 12.96
N ARG A 283 -10.15 17.09 13.08
CA ARG A 283 -9.40 18.15 13.78
C ARG A 283 -9.52 19.50 13.05
N VAL A 284 -9.31 19.50 11.73
CA VAL A 284 -9.33 20.72 10.91
C VAL A 284 -10.78 21.24 10.70
N GLY A 285 -11.77 20.34 10.73
CA GLY A 285 -13.20 20.64 10.58
C GLY A 285 -13.94 21.07 11.85
N GLY A 286 -13.25 21.25 12.98
CA GLY A 286 -13.85 21.63 14.26
C GLY A 286 -14.18 23.13 14.45
N GLY A 287 -13.91 23.98 13.45
CA GLY A 287 -14.22 25.41 13.49
C GLY A 287 -15.66 25.76 13.08
N PRO A 288 -16.11 27.02 13.28
CA PRO A 288 -17.50 27.47 13.10
C PRO A 288 -18.11 27.25 11.69
N ASN A 289 -17.32 26.91 10.67
CA ASN A 289 -17.81 26.55 9.33
C ASN A 289 -17.92 25.03 9.15
N ARG A 290 -18.90 24.43 9.84
CA ARG A 290 -19.25 23.00 9.77
C ARG A 290 -19.64 22.48 8.38
N GLU A 291 -19.94 23.37 7.44
CA GLU A 291 -20.43 23.01 6.10
C GLU A 291 -19.30 22.66 5.10
N ALA A 292 -18.05 23.02 5.40
CA ALA A 292 -16.89 22.73 4.56
C ALA A 292 -16.13 21.47 5.02
N ARG A 293 -16.86 20.36 5.28
CA ARG A 293 -16.21 19.08 5.55
C ARG A 293 -15.45 18.64 4.30
N TRP A 294 -14.18 18.26 4.48
CA TRP A 294 -13.47 17.41 3.53
C TRP A 294 -14.25 16.10 3.41
N ARG A 295 -15.16 16.05 2.44
CA ARG A 295 -15.84 14.82 2.02
C ARG A 295 -14.95 14.21 0.94
N TRP A 296 -14.30 13.11 1.30
CA TRP A 296 -13.78 12.15 0.33
C TRP A 296 -14.92 11.26 -0.13
#